data_AF-A0ABD0P481-F1
#
_entry.id   AF-A0ABD0P481-F1
#
_cell.length_a   1.000
_cell.length_b   1.000
_cell.length_c   1.000
_cell.angle_alpha   90.00
_cell.angle_beta   90.00
_cell.angle_gamma   90.00
#
_symmetry.space_group_name_H-M   'P 1'
#
loop_
_entity.id
_entity.type
_entity.pdbx_description
1 polymer ?
#
loop_
_entity_poly.entity_id
_entity_poly.type
_entity_poly.pdbx_seq_one_letter_code
_entity_poly.pdbx_strand_id
1 'polypeptide(L)'
;EAQSTLPHRSPSWDLPTVLRALRSPPFELLQFINFRPLILKTALLLALASVKRMSDLQALSVNPACLEFGPNDSKVVLKPSQGYVPKVLSTLFRAQVITLLALPPSEQDQDINLLCPVRSLRTYIERSASFRQSEQL
;
A
#
# COMPACT_ATOMS: atom_id res chain seq x y z
N GLU A 1 22.02 -4.84 42.41
CA GLU A 1 21.43 -5.60 41.28
C GLU A 1 21.12 -4.65 40.15
N ALA A 2 21.78 -4.79 39.00
CA ALA A 2 21.53 -3.94 37.83
C ALA A 2 20.42 -4.56 36.99
N GLN A 3 19.27 -3.90 36.94
CA GLN A 3 18.13 -4.30 36.11
C GLN A 3 18.51 -4.12 34.64
N SER A 4 18.81 -5.22 33.97
CA SER A 4 18.99 -5.30 32.53
C SER A 4 17.65 -5.06 31.83
N THR A 5 17.45 -3.85 31.30
CA THR A 5 16.34 -3.54 30.40
C THR A 5 16.55 -4.31 29.09
N LEU A 6 15.84 -5.42 28.91
CA LEU A 6 15.81 -6.14 27.64
C LEU A 6 15.35 -5.17 26.54
N PRO A 7 16.11 -5.00 25.44
CA PRO A 7 15.66 -4.16 24.34
C PRO A 7 14.35 -4.73 23.80
N HIS A 8 13.35 -3.85 23.63
CA HIS A 8 12.08 -4.17 23.00
C HIS A 8 12.36 -4.70 21.58
N ARG A 9 12.50 -6.02 21.44
CA ARG A 9 12.70 -6.69 20.14
C ARG A 9 11.44 -6.42 19.33
N SER A 10 11.57 -5.57 18.33
CA SER A 10 10.60 -5.49 17.24
C SER A 10 10.34 -6.92 16.74
N PRO A 11 9.07 -7.28 16.45
CA PRO A 11 8.76 -8.64 16.03
C PRO A 11 9.61 -8.99 14.81
N SER A 12 10.23 -10.17 14.85
CA SER A 12 11.02 -10.71 13.75
C SER A 12 10.07 -11.15 12.63
N TRP A 13 9.63 -10.20 11.81
CA TRP A 13 8.85 -10.54 10.63
C TRP A 13 9.80 -10.77 9.45
N ASP A 14 9.55 -11.84 8.71
CA ASP A 14 10.30 -12.21 7.50
C ASP A 14 9.52 -11.77 6.26
N LEU A 15 10.05 -10.79 5.52
CA LEU A 15 9.38 -10.22 4.36
C LEU A 15 9.00 -11.27 3.30
N PRO A 16 9.91 -12.18 2.86
CA PRO A 16 9.56 -13.29 1.97
C PRO A 16 8.34 -14.10 2.44
N THR A 17 8.28 -14.44 3.72
CA THR A 17 7.15 -15.19 4.29
C THR A 17 5.85 -14.39 4.23
N VAL A 18 5.89 -13.09 4.55
CA VAL A 18 4.71 -12.21 4.44
C VAL A 18 4.26 -12.09 2.99
N LEU A 19 5.18 -11.88 2.05
CA LEU A 19 4.84 -11.80 0.62
C LEU A 19 4.23 -13.11 0.13
N ARG A 20 4.75 -14.27 0.54
CA ARG A 20 4.16 -15.57 0.22
C ARG A 20 2.72 -15.68 0.76
N ALA A 21 2.49 -15.27 2.01
CA ALA A 21 1.16 -15.29 2.61
C ALA A 21 0.17 -14.37 1.86
N LEU A 22 0.61 -13.19 1.42
CA LEU A 22 -0.23 -12.27 0.64
C LEU A 22 -0.72 -12.87 -0.68
N ARG A 23 -0.05 -13.88 -1.24
CA ARG A 23 -0.46 -14.58 -2.47
C ARG A 23 -1.51 -15.68 -2.23
N SER A 24 -2.01 -15.83 -1.01
CA SER A 24 -2.91 -16.93 -0.62
C SER A 24 -4.13 -16.40 0.13
N PRO A 25 -5.21 -17.20 0.27
CA PRO A 25 -6.31 -16.86 1.18
C PRO A 25 -5.79 -16.54 2.59
N PRO A 26 -6.31 -15.52 3.28
CA PRO A 26 -7.48 -14.70 2.95
C PRO A 26 -7.17 -13.43 2.13
N PHE A 27 -5.99 -13.30 1.54
CA PHE A 27 -5.50 -12.10 0.85
C PHE A 27 -5.67 -12.13 -0.67
N GLU A 28 -6.27 -13.18 -1.22
CA GLU A 28 -6.54 -13.34 -2.66
C GLU A 28 -8.02 -13.56 -2.95
N LEU A 29 -8.43 -13.32 -4.20
CA LEU A 29 -9.81 -13.04 -4.61
C LEU A 29 -10.29 -11.68 -4.11
N LEU A 30 -9.50 -10.64 -4.42
CA LEU A 30 -9.67 -9.27 -3.89
C LEU A 30 -11.10 -8.71 -4.03
N GLN A 31 -11.85 -9.16 -5.04
CA GLN A 31 -13.24 -8.76 -5.25
C GLN A 31 -14.21 -9.30 -4.18
N PHE A 32 -13.92 -10.47 -3.60
CA PHE A 32 -14.85 -11.20 -2.73
C PHE A 32 -14.39 -11.35 -1.28
N ILE A 33 -13.10 -11.14 -0.99
CA ILE A 33 -12.58 -11.26 0.38
C ILE A 33 -13.21 -10.25 1.33
N ASN A 34 -13.11 -10.53 2.63
CA ASN A 34 -13.43 -9.56 3.66
C ASN A 34 -12.60 -8.26 3.47
N PHE A 35 -13.19 -7.13 3.85
CA PHE A 35 -12.58 -5.83 3.60
C PHE A 35 -11.28 -5.62 4.40
N ARG A 36 -11.17 -6.19 5.61
CA ARG A 36 -9.97 -6.08 6.45
C ARG A 36 -8.70 -6.67 5.82
N PRO A 37 -8.68 -7.93 5.31
CA PRO A 37 -7.56 -8.45 4.53
C PRO A 37 -7.19 -7.59 3.32
N LEU A 38 -8.19 -7.03 2.60
CA LEU A 38 -7.95 -6.13 1.47
C LEU A 38 -7.22 -4.85 1.91
N ILE A 39 -7.67 -4.19 2.98
CA ILE A 39 -7.00 -3.01 3.54
C ILE A 39 -5.56 -3.32 3.90
N LEU A 40 -5.33 -4.40 4.66
CA LEU A 40 -3.99 -4.77 5.14
C LEU A 40 -3.03 -5.05 3.98
N LYS A 41 -3.50 -5.79 2.97
CA LYS A 41 -2.72 -6.07 1.77
C LYS A 41 -2.39 -4.79 1.01
N THR A 42 -3.39 -3.95 0.75
CA THR A 42 -3.19 -2.69 0.01
C THR A 42 -2.22 -1.78 0.76
N ALA A 43 -2.42 -1.57 2.06
CA ALA A 43 -1.55 -0.72 2.88
C ALA A 43 -0.09 -1.21 2.88
N LEU A 44 0.12 -2.51 3.05
CA LEU A 44 1.46 -3.11 3.05
C LEU A 44 2.14 -3.01 1.68
N LEU A 45 1.45 -3.37 0.60
CA LEU A 45 2.00 -3.29 -0.76
C LEU A 45 2.31 -1.85 -1.16
N LEU A 46 1.46 -0.88 -0.79
CA LEU A 46 1.73 0.54 -1.01
C LEU A 46 2.97 1.00 -0.23
N ALA A 47 3.13 0.56 1.03
CA ALA A 47 4.32 0.86 1.82
C ALA A 47 5.60 0.43 1.13
N LEU A 48 5.63 -0.83 0.71
CA LEU A 48 6.80 -1.48 0.15
C LEU A 48 7.12 -0.86 -1.22
N ALA A 49 6.10 -0.66 -2.06
CA ALA A 49 6.29 -0.16 -3.41
C ALA A 49 6.64 1.34 -3.45
N SER A 50 6.13 2.14 -2.50
CA SER A 50 6.41 3.59 -2.44
C SER A 50 7.63 3.95 -1.60
N VAL A 51 8.15 2.99 -0.82
CA VAL A 51 9.20 3.20 0.20
C VAL A 51 8.82 4.34 1.18
N LYS A 52 7.51 4.59 1.34
CA LYS A 52 7.00 5.59 2.29
C LYS A 52 6.83 4.98 3.67
N ARG A 53 6.95 5.83 4.69
CA ARG A 53 6.53 5.48 6.06
C ARG A 53 5.02 5.31 6.07
N MET A 54 4.52 4.39 6.90
CA MET A 54 3.09 4.19 7.14
C MET A 54 2.33 5.49 7.43
N SER A 55 2.94 6.40 8.20
CA SER A 55 2.33 7.69 8.53
C SER A 55 2.07 8.56 7.29
N ASP A 56 2.91 8.45 6.26
CA ASP A 56 2.82 9.29 5.05
C ASP A 56 1.86 8.73 4.00
N LEU A 57 1.37 7.49 4.17
CA LEU A 57 0.28 6.97 3.36
C LEU A 57 -1.03 7.75 3.61
N GLN A 58 -1.17 8.38 4.77
CA GLN A 58 -2.32 9.25 5.08
C GLN A 58 -2.38 10.50 4.19
N ALA A 59 -1.28 10.84 3.51
CA ALA A 59 -1.25 11.94 2.54
C ALA A 59 -1.93 11.57 1.21
N LEU A 60 -2.16 10.28 0.96
CA LEU A 60 -2.71 9.80 -0.30
C LEU A 60 -4.22 10.02 -0.33
N SER A 61 -4.72 10.32 -1.52
CA SER A 61 -6.13 10.61 -1.75
C SER A 61 -6.61 9.98 -3.04
N VAL A 62 -7.88 9.61 -3.08
CA VAL A 62 -8.60 9.16 -4.29
C VAL A 62 -9.08 10.30 -5.18
N ASN A 63 -8.91 11.56 -4.74
CA ASN A 63 -9.30 12.72 -5.51
C ASN A 63 -8.64 12.66 -6.91
N PRO A 64 -9.37 12.88 -8.01
CA PRO A 64 -8.82 12.82 -9.36
C PRO A 64 -7.61 13.74 -9.62
N ALA A 65 -7.46 14.82 -8.86
CA ALA A 65 -6.27 15.68 -8.92
C ALA A 65 -5.02 15.02 -8.31
N CYS A 66 -5.22 14.07 -7.40
CA CYS A 66 -4.19 13.38 -6.63
C CYS A 66 -3.91 11.96 -7.10
N LEU A 67 -4.81 11.32 -7.83
CA LEU A 67 -4.70 9.92 -8.23
C LEU A 67 -5.02 9.73 -9.71
N GLU A 68 -4.07 9.16 -10.43
CA GLU A 68 -4.20 8.92 -11.88
C GLU A 68 -3.71 7.51 -12.21
N PHE A 69 -4.59 6.68 -12.78
CA PHE A 69 -4.21 5.39 -13.33
C PHE A 69 -3.74 5.55 -14.78
N GLY A 70 -2.66 4.88 -15.12
CA GLY A 70 -2.20 4.77 -16.51
C GLY A 70 -3.13 3.88 -17.35
N PRO A 71 -2.88 3.83 -18.67
CA PRO A 71 -3.66 2.99 -19.58
C PRO A 71 -3.57 1.52 -19.12
N ASN A 72 -4.72 0.83 -19.15
CA ASN A 72 -4.88 -0.56 -18.74
C ASN A 72 -4.29 -0.90 -17.36
N ASP A 73 -4.27 0.07 -16.44
CA ASP A 73 -3.70 -0.07 -15.10
C ASP A 73 -2.24 -0.48 -15.07
N SER A 74 -1.49 -0.14 -16.11
CA SER A 74 -0.04 -0.38 -16.19
C SER A 74 0.75 0.33 -15.07
N LYS A 75 0.20 1.41 -14.52
CA LYS A 75 0.78 2.19 -13.42
C LYS A 75 -0.28 2.99 -12.69
N VAL A 76 0.07 3.52 -11.52
CA VAL A 76 -0.69 4.56 -10.83
C VAL A 76 0.26 5.66 -10.37
N VAL A 77 -0.16 6.90 -10.54
CA VAL A 77 0.52 8.10 -10.06
C VAL A 77 -0.29 8.66 -8.89
N LEU A 78 0.38 8.87 -7.77
CA LEU A 78 -0.20 9.36 -6.52
C LEU A 78 0.52 10.64 -6.09
N LYS A 79 -0.23 11.73 -5.98
CA LYS A 79 0.24 13.02 -5.48
C LYS A 79 -0.32 13.22 -4.07
N PRO A 80 0.50 13.66 -3.10
CA PRO A 80 0.01 13.99 -1.78
C PRO A 80 -1.08 15.07 -1.82
N SER A 81 -2.11 14.94 -0.97
CA SER A 81 -3.19 15.91 -0.87
C SER A 81 -2.68 17.28 -0.41
N GLN A 82 -3.25 18.34 -0.98
CA GLN A 82 -2.91 19.71 -0.63
C GLN A 82 -3.47 20.02 0.77
N GLY A 83 -2.61 19.96 1.78
CA GLY A 83 -2.99 20.18 3.19
C GLY A 83 -2.44 19.14 4.16
N TYR A 84 -1.90 18.01 3.67
CA TYR A 84 -1.25 17.04 4.56
C TYR A 84 0.01 17.64 5.20
N VAL A 85 0.08 17.56 6.53
CA VAL A 85 1.25 17.94 7.32
C VAL A 85 1.88 16.66 7.88
N PRO A 86 3.09 16.27 7.42
CA PRO A 86 3.73 15.05 7.90
C PRO A 86 4.11 15.19 9.38
N LYS A 87 3.96 14.09 10.12
CA LYS A 87 4.37 14.02 11.53
C LYS A 87 5.86 14.30 11.72
N VAL A 88 6.68 13.92 10.74
CA VAL A 88 8.12 14.22 10.71
C VAL A 88 8.38 15.14 9.53
N LEU A 89 8.81 16.36 9.81
CA LEU A 89 9.11 17.39 8.83
C LEU A 89 10.46 17.13 8.11
N SER A 90 10.73 15.89 7.70
CA SER A 90 11.89 15.58 6.88
C SER A 90 11.60 15.98 5.42
N THR A 91 12.51 16.75 4.83
CA THR A 91 12.37 17.32 3.48
C THR A 91 12.25 16.25 2.38
N LEU A 92 12.82 15.06 2.60
CA LEU A 92 12.89 14.01 1.58
C LEU A 92 11.54 13.40 1.19
N PHE A 93 10.54 13.44 2.08
CA PHE A 93 9.23 12.82 1.85
C PHE A 93 8.12 13.82 1.56
N ARG A 94 8.42 15.12 1.65
CA ARG A 94 7.44 16.19 1.47
C ARG A 94 7.02 16.29 0.01
N ALA A 95 5.72 16.20 -0.25
CA ALA A 95 5.11 16.43 -1.56
C ALA A 95 5.63 15.54 -2.71
N GLN A 96 6.33 14.44 -2.43
CA GLN A 96 6.86 13.57 -3.48
C GLN A 96 5.72 12.80 -4.15
N VAL A 97 5.60 13.00 -5.47
CA VAL A 97 4.76 12.20 -6.34
C VAL A 97 5.29 10.77 -6.38
N ILE A 98 4.42 9.80 -6.12
CA ILE A 98 4.73 8.38 -6.13
C ILE A 98 4.19 7.80 -7.43
N THR A 99 5.05 7.14 -8.20
CA THR A 99 4.65 6.37 -9.37
C THR A 99 4.87 4.90 -9.07
N LEU A 100 3.79 4.11 -9.04
CA LEU A 100 3.86 2.67 -8.86
C LEU A 100 3.56 1.98 -10.18
N LEU A 101 4.37 0.99 -10.54
CA LEU A 101 4.16 0.17 -11.72
C LEU A 101 3.33 -1.06 -11.35
N ALA A 102 2.50 -1.51 -12.29
CA ALA A 102 1.87 -2.81 -12.17
C ALA A 102 2.93 -3.91 -12.26
N LEU A 103 2.67 -5.02 -11.57
CA LEU A 103 3.48 -6.23 -11.66
C LEU A 103 2.74 -7.21 -12.59
N PRO A 104 3.07 -7.25 -13.89
CA PRO A 104 2.51 -8.26 -14.78
C PRO A 104 3.07 -9.64 -14.43
N PRO A 105 2.37 -10.73 -14.78
CA PRO A 105 2.94 -12.08 -14.68
C PRO A 105 4.23 -12.14 -15.50
N SER A 106 5.25 -12.79 -14.94
CA SER A 106 6.54 -13.00 -15.59
C SER A 106 6.78 -14.49 -15.84
N GLU A 107 7.68 -14.83 -16.76
CA GLU A 107 8.03 -16.23 -17.03
C GLU A 107 8.64 -16.94 -15.81
N GLN A 108 9.33 -16.17 -14.95
CA GLN A 108 10.01 -16.68 -13.76
C GLN A 108 9.08 -16.81 -12.55
N ASP A 109 8.03 -15.99 -12.49
CA ASP A 109 7.06 -15.96 -11.40
C ASP A 109 5.71 -15.49 -11.96
N GLN A 110 4.85 -16.46 -12.27
CA GLN A 110 3.50 -16.22 -12.81
C GLN A 110 2.61 -15.54 -11.76
N ASP A 111 2.86 -15.82 -10.48
CA ASP A 111 2.07 -15.33 -9.35
C ASP A 111 2.56 -13.98 -8.83
N ILE A 112 3.56 -13.35 -9.46
CA ILE A 112 4.05 -12.03 -9.04
C ILE A 112 2.95 -10.97 -9.16
N ASN A 113 2.01 -11.14 -10.09
CA ASN A 113 0.85 -10.27 -10.24
C ASN A 113 -0.07 -10.27 -9.00
N LEU A 114 0.02 -11.30 -8.16
CA LEU A 114 -0.75 -11.40 -6.93
C LEU A 114 -0.34 -10.34 -5.90
N LEU A 115 0.92 -9.89 -6.00
CA LEU A 115 1.53 -8.83 -5.20
C LEU A 115 1.45 -7.45 -5.86
N CYS A 116 0.73 -7.31 -6.98
CA CYS A 116 0.65 -6.04 -7.70
C CYS A 116 0.00 -4.94 -6.84
N PRO A 117 0.73 -3.85 -6.50
CA PRO A 117 0.19 -2.76 -5.68
C PRO A 117 -0.91 -2.00 -6.43
N VAL A 118 -0.77 -1.84 -7.76
CA VAL A 118 -1.77 -1.16 -8.60
C VAL A 118 -3.10 -1.91 -8.58
N ARG A 119 -3.05 -3.24 -8.74
CA ARG A 119 -4.22 -4.12 -8.67
C ARG A 119 -4.91 -4.01 -7.31
N SER A 120 -4.14 -4.13 -6.23
CA SER A 120 -4.67 -4.06 -4.86
C SER A 120 -5.32 -2.70 -4.55
N LEU A 121 -4.66 -1.61 -4.96
CA LEU A 121 -5.18 -0.26 -4.78
C LEU A 121 -6.46 -0.03 -5.57
N ARG A 122 -6.50 -0.42 -6.85
CA ARG A 122 -7.71 -0.28 -7.68
C ARG A 122 -8.90 -1.01 -7.07
N THR A 123 -8.73 -2.28 -6.69
CA THR A 123 -9.82 -3.04 -6.06
C THR A 123 -10.23 -2.45 -4.72
N TYR A 124 -9.30 -1.95 -3.90
CA TYR A 124 -9.65 -1.22 -2.68
C TYR A 124 -10.50 0.02 -2.98
N ILE A 125 -10.11 0.81 -3.97
CA ILE A 125 -10.82 2.04 -4.34
C ILE A 125 -12.23 1.75 -4.82
N GLU A 126 -12.38 0.75 -5.70
CA GLU A 126 -13.68 0.32 -6.23
C GLU A 126 -14.60 -0.18 -5.11
N ARG A 127 -14.09 -1.08 -4.26
CA ARG A 127 -14.90 -1.71 -3.21
C ARG A 127 -15.28 -0.78 -2.07
N SER A 128 -14.47 0.23 -1.78
CA SER A 128 -14.80 1.23 -0.75
C SER A 128 -15.66 2.38 -1.23
N ALA A 129 -15.84 2.55 -2.54
CA ALA A 129 -16.52 3.72 -3.10
C ALA A 129 -17.92 3.97 -2.50
N SER A 130 -18.67 2.91 -2.18
CA SER A 130 -20.05 3.03 -1.66
C SER A 130 -20.15 3.47 -0.19
N PHE A 131 -19.10 3.30 0.61
CA PHE A 131 -19.11 3.61 2.04
C PHE A 131 -17.98 4.55 2.47
N ARG A 132 -17.14 5.00 1.53
CA ARG A 132 -16.08 5.96 1.81
C ARG A 132 -16.69 7.32 2.14
N GLN A 133 -16.27 7.90 3.26
CA GLN A 133 -16.77 9.19 3.76
C GLN A 133 -15.84 10.37 3.45
N SER A 134 -14.62 10.10 2.99
CA SER A 134 -13.57 11.09 2.75
C SER A 134 -12.74 10.69 1.54
N GLU A 135 -12.17 11.67 0.84
CA GLU A 135 -11.25 11.41 -0.27
C GLU A 135 -9.88 10.88 0.17
N GLN A 136 -9.59 10.82 1.47
CA GLN A 136 -8.37 10.23 2.00
C GLN A 136 -8.40 8.70 1.85
N LEU A 137 -7.28 8.11 1.39
CA LEU A 137 -7.11 6.67 1.22
C LEU A 137 -6.95 5.91 2.55
#